data_AF-A0A925CZZ4-F1
#
_entry.id   AF-A0A925CZZ4-F1
#
_cell.length_a   1.000
_cell.length_b   1.000
_cell.length_c   1.000
_cell.angle_alpha   90.00
_cell.angle_beta   90.00
_cell.angle_gamma   90.00
#
_symmetry.space_group_name_H-M   'P 1'
#
loop_
_entity.id
_entity.type
_entity.pdbx_description
1 polymer ?
#
loop_
_entity_poly.entity_id
_entity_poly.type
_entity_poly.pdbx_seq_one_letter_code
_entity_poly.pdbx_strand_id
1 'polypeptide(L)'
;MVEFKNEMCYVFKIKPRADLDEGQKSDIVLNEMTTWFRTDTWEIVARNYDLSYQTGVYDFDVHMEVEMTQFEGLLIPAMLRYNGSWDIMFKKRENAVFTATIFDLKRDGIR
;
A
#
# COMPACT_ATOMS: atom_id res chain seq x y z
N MET A 1 -20.01 -6.77 1.82
CA MET A 1 -19.65 -5.63 0.96
C MET A 1 -19.60 -4.39 1.85
N VAL A 2 -18.74 -3.44 1.52
CA VAL A 2 -18.58 -2.17 2.26
C VAL A 2 -18.61 -1.04 1.25
N GLU A 3 -19.25 0.07 1.59
CA GLU A 3 -19.19 1.29 0.78
C GLU A 3 -17.81 1.94 0.94
N PHE A 4 -17.14 2.23 -0.17
CA PHE A 4 -15.91 3.00 -0.21
C PHE A 4 -16.07 4.09 -1.26
N LYS A 5 -15.99 5.37 -0.84
CA LYS A 5 -16.17 6.53 -1.73
C LYS A 5 -17.38 6.43 -2.67
N ASN A 6 -18.53 6.04 -2.12
CA ASN A 6 -19.79 5.87 -2.85
C ASN A 6 -19.81 4.73 -3.88
N GLU A 7 -18.82 3.83 -3.86
CA GLU A 7 -18.83 2.56 -4.60
C GLU A 7 -18.96 1.37 -3.62
N MET A 8 -19.85 0.42 -3.92
CA MET A 8 -19.96 -0.82 -3.15
C MET A 8 -18.84 -1.79 -3.54
N CYS A 9 -18.01 -2.17 -2.55
CA CYS A 9 -16.82 -2.99 -2.78
C CYS A 9 -16.85 -4.31 -2.00
N TYR A 10 -16.18 -5.32 -2.55
CA TYR A 10 -15.66 -6.44 -1.76
C TYR A 10 -14.39 -6.00 -1.04
N VAL A 11 -14.22 -6.45 0.21
CA VAL A 11 -13.05 -6.09 1.02
C VAL A 11 -12.29 -7.37 1.37
N PHE A 12 -11.01 -7.37 1.04
CA PHE A 12 -10.10 -8.45 1.37
C PHE A 12 -9.01 -7.92 2.29
N LYS A 13 -8.78 -8.64 3.38
CA LYS A 13 -7.75 -8.32 4.36
C LYS A 13 -6.74 -9.45 4.43
N ILE A 14 -5.47 -9.10 4.33
CA ILE A 14 -4.36 -10.01 4.57
C ILE A 14 -3.70 -9.57 5.87
N LYS A 15 -3.47 -10.54 6.77
CA LYS A 15 -2.75 -10.36 8.03
C LYS A 15 -1.84 -11.57 8.26
N PRO A 16 -0.72 -11.41 9.00
CA PRO A 16 0.08 -12.53 9.47
C PRO A 16 -0.76 -13.55 10.23
N ARG A 17 -0.38 -14.83 10.15
CA ARG A 17 -1.01 -15.88 10.93
C ARG A 17 -0.70 -15.69 12.42
N ALA A 18 -1.64 -16.04 13.28
CA ALA A 18 -1.49 -15.83 14.73
C ALA A 18 -0.53 -16.83 15.40
N ASP A 19 -0.27 -17.96 14.76
CA ASP A 19 0.50 -19.09 15.30
C ASP A 19 1.97 -19.11 14.83
N LEU A 20 2.49 -17.98 14.39
CA LEU A 20 3.90 -17.84 14.01
C LEU A 20 4.79 -17.70 15.24
N ASP A 21 5.98 -18.29 15.20
CA ASP A 21 7.02 -18.02 16.19
C ASP A 21 7.68 -16.66 15.97
N GLU A 22 8.49 -16.21 16.93
CA GLU A 22 9.14 -14.89 16.89
C GLU A 22 10.12 -14.74 15.72
N GLY A 23 10.80 -15.81 15.31
CA GLY A 23 11.68 -15.80 14.15
C GLY A 23 10.88 -15.60 12.86
N GLN A 24 9.81 -16.35 12.69
CA GLN A 24 8.91 -16.23 11.54
C GLN A 24 8.23 -14.87 11.45
N LYS A 25 7.85 -14.26 12.59
CA LYS A 25 7.31 -12.90 12.62
C LYS A 25 8.35 -11.88 12.16
N SER A 26 9.62 -12.06 12.53
CA SER A 26 10.69 -11.15 12.14
C SER A 26 10.98 -11.13 10.63
N ASP A 27 10.58 -12.18 9.91
CA ASP A 27 10.70 -12.26 8.44
C ASP A 27 9.52 -11.58 7.71
N ILE A 28 8.48 -11.14 8.41
CA ILE A 28 7.28 -10.55 7.81
C ILE A 28 7.35 -9.03 7.85
N VAL A 29 7.20 -8.43 6.66
CA VAL A 29 7.14 -6.97 6.49
C VAL A 29 5.71 -6.42 6.53
N LEU A 30 4.71 -7.26 6.21
CA LEU A 30 3.33 -6.84 6.03
C LEU A 30 2.52 -7.10 7.30
N ASN A 31 2.12 -6.04 8.00
CA ASN A 31 1.24 -6.14 9.17
C ASN A 31 -0.22 -6.33 8.77
N GLU A 32 -0.70 -5.51 7.83
CA GLU A 32 -2.02 -5.61 7.25
C GLU A 32 -2.03 -5.06 5.81
N MET A 33 -2.76 -5.73 4.92
CA MET A 33 -3.14 -5.17 3.64
C MET A 33 -4.65 -5.26 3.48
N THR A 34 -5.31 -4.12 3.35
CA THR A 34 -6.74 -4.07 3.02
C THR A 34 -6.91 -3.65 1.58
N THR A 35 -7.64 -4.43 0.80
CA THR A 35 -7.94 -4.14 -0.61
C THR A 35 -9.44 -4.05 -0.81
N TRP A 36 -9.87 -2.99 -1.50
CA TRP A 36 -11.25 -2.82 -1.97
C TRP A 36 -11.32 -3.17 -3.44
N PHE A 37 -12.16 -4.13 -3.78
CA PHE A 37 -12.40 -4.57 -5.15
C PHE A 37 -13.79 -4.16 -5.61
N ARG A 38 -13.89 -3.70 -6.86
CA ARG A 38 -15.17 -3.52 -7.54
C ARG A 38 -15.93 -4.82 -7.63
N THR A 39 -17.25 -4.74 -7.49
CA THR A 39 -18.13 -5.91 -7.44
C THR A 39 -18.45 -6.50 -8.82
N ASP A 40 -18.26 -5.71 -9.88
CA ASP A 40 -18.53 -6.05 -11.27
C ASP A 40 -17.26 -6.45 -12.03
N THR A 41 -16.15 -5.72 -11.88
CA THR A 41 -14.90 -5.94 -12.65
C THR A 41 -13.80 -6.66 -11.89
N TRP A 42 -13.91 -6.79 -10.57
CA TRP A 42 -12.83 -7.26 -9.69
C TRP A 42 -11.57 -6.40 -9.73
N GLU A 43 -11.65 -5.17 -10.23
CA GLU A 43 -10.54 -4.23 -10.19
C GLU A 43 -10.37 -3.66 -8.79
N ILE A 44 -9.12 -3.35 -8.42
CA ILE A 44 -8.82 -2.71 -7.15
C ILE A 44 -9.22 -1.24 -7.25
N VAL A 45 -10.09 -0.79 -6.36
CA VAL A 45 -10.47 0.63 -6.21
C VAL A 45 -9.45 1.35 -5.33
N ALA A 46 -9.06 0.69 -4.25
CA ALA A 46 -8.09 1.21 -3.29
C ALA A 46 -7.37 0.07 -2.57
N ARG A 47 -6.20 0.40 -2.02
CA ARG A 47 -5.44 -0.50 -1.17
C ARG A 47 -4.71 0.28 -0.09
N ASN A 48 -4.83 -0.20 1.14
CA ASN A 48 -4.06 0.29 2.27
C ASN A 48 -3.01 -0.74 2.66
N TYR A 49 -1.80 -0.26 2.93
CA TYR A 49 -0.68 -1.05 3.41
C TYR A 49 -0.27 -0.53 4.78
N ASP A 50 -0.11 -1.46 5.72
CA ASP A 50 0.59 -1.27 6.98
C ASP A 50 1.81 -2.19 6.93
N LEU A 51 2.98 -1.57 6.89
CA LEU A 51 4.27 -2.25 6.76
C LEU A 51 5.14 -1.88 7.94
N SER A 52 5.76 -2.87 8.56
CA SER A 52 6.86 -2.62 9.47
C SER A 52 7.90 -3.72 9.36
N TYR A 53 9.12 -3.38 9.71
CA TYR A 53 10.20 -4.34 9.77
C TYR A 53 11.17 -3.87 10.83
N GLN A 54 11.59 -4.78 11.71
CA GLN A 54 12.52 -4.47 12.78
C GLN A 54 13.62 -5.52 12.80
N THR A 55 14.72 -5.24 12.10
CA THR A 55 15.93 -6.08 12.12
C THR A 55 17.15 -5.25 12.46
N GLY A 56 18.23 -5.90 12.89
CA GLY A 56 19.37 -5.22 13.51
C GLY A 56 19.98 -4.07 12.71
N VAL A 57 19.84 -4.04 11.38
CA VAL A 57 20.39 -2.99 10.50
C VAL A 57 19.33 -2.02 9.92
N TYR A 58 18.04 -2.39 9.94
CA TYR A 58 16.94 -1.61 9.35
C TYR A 58 15.67 -1.73 10.21
N ASP A 59 15.12 -0.58 10.58
CA ASP A 59 13.82 -0.44 11.23
C ASP A 59 12.95 0.51 10.40
N PHE A 60 11.74 0.11 10.06
CA PHE A 60 10.76 1.03 9.49
C PHE A 60 9.34 0.73 9.93
N ASP A 61 8.52 1.76 9.89
CA ASP A 61 7.07 1.74 10.09
C ASP A 61 6.45 2.65 9.03
N VAL A 62 5.62 2.08 8.16
CA VAL A 62 5.07 2.74 6.98
C VAL A 62 3.59 2.42 6.83
N HIS A 63 2.80 3.47 6.75
CA HIS A 63 1.38 3.44 6.43
C HIS A 63 1.16 4.10 5.07
N MET A 64 0.51 3.38 4.16
CA MET A 64 0.17 3.90 2.83
C MET A 64 -1.30 3.68 2.51
N GLU A 65 -1.92 4.71 1.94
CA GLU A 65 -3.28 4.64 1.39
C GLU A 65 -3.19 4.95 -0.10
N VAL A 66 -3.60 4.00 -0.93
CA VAL A 66 -3.48 4.09 -2.38
C VAL A 66 -4.86 4.00 -3.00
N GLU A 67 -5.19 4.97 -3.84
CA GLU A 67 -6.36 4.96 -4.69
C GLU A 67 -5.94 4.64 -6.11
N MET A 68 -6.66 3.74 -6.77
CA MET A 68 -6.31 3.23 -8.09
C MET A 68 -7.21 3.84 -9.16
N THR A 69 -6.67 3.95 -10.37
CA THR A 69 -7.41 4.30 -11.58
C THR A 69 -6.95 3.42 -12.72
N GLN A 70 -7.74 3.39 -13.79
CA GLN A 70 -7.36 2.74 -15.02
C GLN A 70 -6.86 3.74 -16.05
N PHE A 71 -5.77 3.39 -16.72
CA PHE A 71 -5.25 4.10 -17.87
C PHE A 71 -4.76 3.11 -18.92
N GLU A 72 -5.37 3.13 -20.10
CA GLU A 72 -5.07 2.22 -21.22
C GLU A 72 -5.08 0.71 -20.85
N GLY A 73 -6.02 0.30 -20.01
CA GLY A 73 -6.15 -1.09 -19.55
C GLY A 73 -5.14 -1.50 -18.47
N LEU A 74 -4.34 -0.56 -17.96
CA LEU A 74 -3.47 -0.75 -16.80
C LEU A 74 -4.10 -0.15 -15.56
N LEU A 75 -4.05 -0.88 -14.46
CA LEU A 75 -4.44 -0.41 -13.14
C LEU A 75 -3.24 0.26 -12.46
N ILE A 76 -3.33 1.55 -12.22
CA ILE A 76 -2.25 2.40 -11.72
C ILE A 76 -2.71 3.23 -10.52
N PRO A 77 -1.81 3.72 -9.65
CA PRO A 77 -2.19 4.66 -8.60
C PRO A 77 -2.69 5.98 -9.22
N ALA A 78 -3.84 6.45 -8.79
CA ALA A 78 -4.27 7.84 -9.01
C ALA A 78 -3.69 8.76 -7.93
N MET A 79 -3.68 8.27 -6.70
CA MET A 79 -3.21 9.01 -5.54
C MET A 79 -2.66 8.05 -4.49
N LEU A 80 -1.58 8.46 -3.83
CA LEU A 80 -0.91 7.75 -2.77
C LEU A 80 -0.65 8.70 -1.62
N ARG A 81 -1.20 8.40 -0.44
CA ARG A 81 -0.85 9.07 0.83
C ARG A 81 0.14 8.18 1.56
N TYR A 82 1.29 8.74 1.91
CA TYR A 82 2.38 8.06 2.57
C TYR A 82 2.66 8.71 3.92
N ASN A 83 2.78 7.89 4.95
CA ASN A 83 3.29 8.28 6.25
C ASN A 83 4.25 7.19 6.72
N GLY A 84 5.54 7.50 6.79
CA GLY A 84 6.54 6.51 7.11
C GLY A 84 7.72 7.06 7.89
N SER A 85 8.32 6.16 8.66
CA SER A 85 9.46 6.41 9.51
C SER A 85 10.51 5.33 9.24
N TRP A 86 11.74 5.73 8.98
CA TRP A 86 12.86 4.86 8.62
C TRP A 86 14.04 5.13 9.53
N ASP A 87 14.62 4.07 10.09
CA ASP A 87 15.87 4.10 10.82
C ASP A 87 16.83 3.07 10.22
N ILE A 88 17.98 3.55 9.78
CA ILE A 88 19.01 2.73 9.14
C ILE A 88 20.28 2.89 9.96
N MET A 89 20.96 1.78 10.26
CA MET A 89 22.19 1.82 11.05
C MET A 89 23.19 2.84 10.49
N PHE A 90 23.75 3.67 11.36
CA PHE A 90 24.68 4.77 11.05
C PHE A 90 24.08 5.94 10.23
N LYS A 91 22.76 5.98 10.06
CA LYS A 91 22.04 7.13 9.50
C LYS A 91 21.16 7.78 10.57
N LYS A 92 20.66 8.98 10.29
CA LYS A 92 19.65 9.61 11.14
C LYS A 92 18.29 9.02 10.78
N ARG A 93 17.40 8.90 11.76
CA ARG A 93 15.98 8.60 11.54
C ARG A 93 15.38 9.58 10.52
N GLU A 94 14.71 9.05 9.51
CA GLU A 94 14.02 9.80 8.48
C GLU A 94 12.52 9.63 8.64
N ASN A 95 11.78 10.74 8.65
CA ASN A 95 10.32 10.73 8.66
C ASN A 95 9.84 11.40 7.36
N ALA A 96 8.97 10.72 6.63
CA ALA A 96 8.40 11.23 5.39
C ALA A 96 6.87 11.14 5.45
N VAL A 97 6.23 12.29 5.24
CA VAL A 97 4.78 12.39 5.11
C VAL A 97 4.50 13.16 3.83
N PHE A 98 3.88 12.52 2.87
CA PHE A 98 3.56 13.15 1.59
C PHE A 98 2.32 12.56 0.95
N THR A 99 1.76 13.32 0.00
CA THR A 99 0.74 12.83 -0.92
C THR A 99 1.27 12.98 -2.33
N ALA A 100 1.29 11.89 -3.07
CA ALA A 100 1.61 11.87 -4.50
C ALA A 100 0.31 11.67 -5.29
N THR A 101 0.14 12.41 -6.38
CA THR A 101 -1.00 12.26 -7.30
C THR A 101 -0.46 12.10 -8.70
N ILE A 102 -1.00 11.14 -9.45
CA ILE A 102 -0.67 10.90 -10.85
C ILE A 102 -1.83 11.49 -11.68
N PHE A 103 -1.50 12.43 -12.56
CA PHE A 103 -2.47 13.14 -13.41
C PHE A 103 -1.84 13.51 -14.77
N ASP A 104 -2.67 13.95 -15.71
CA ASP A 104 -2.28 14.30 -17.09
C ASP A 104 -1.53 13.17 -17.83
N LEU A 105 -1.98 11.93 -17.64
CA LEU A 105 -1.41 10.77 -18.29
C LEU A 105 -1.65 10.83 -19.80
N LYS A 106 -0.55 10.75 -20.54
CA LYS A 106 -0.54 10.73 -22.00
C LYS A 106 0.30 9.54 -22.45
N ARG A 107 -0.18 8.87 -23.49
CA ARG A 107 0.64 7.91 -24.21
C ARG A 107 1.70 8.70 -24.94
N ASP A 108 2.97 8.41 -24.64
CA ASP A 108 4.05 8.93 -25.47
C ASP A 108 3.92 8.25 -26.83
N GLY A 109 3.59 9.05 -27.84
CA GLY A 109 3.44 8.57 -29.21
C GLY A 109 4.81 8.15 -29.72
N ILE A 110 5.15 6.88 -29.61
CA ILE A 110 6.28 6.31 -30.32
C ILE A 110 5.96 6.43 -31.82
N ARG A 111 6.76 7.26 -32.51
CA ARG A 111 6.81 7.34 -33.98
C ARG A 111 7.14 6.00 -34.60
#